data_AF-B7Q491-F1
#
_entry.id   AF-B7Q491-F1
#
_cell.length_a   1.000
_cell.length_b   1.000
_cell.length_c   1.000
_cell.angle_alpha   90.00
_cell.angle_beta   90.00
_cell.angle_gamma   90.00
#
_symmetry.space_group_name_H-M   'P 1'
#
loop_
_entity.id
_entity.type
_entity.pdbx_description
1 polymer ?
#
loop_
_entity_poly.entity_id
_entity_poly.type
_entity_poly.pdbx_seq_one_letter_code
_entity_poly.pdbx_strand_id
1 'polypeptide(L)'
;MSSFAGTLTEECFKIASSKNHTSSKKPKPGTNWNLFPGRTWNKTFYCQKLHPQFLGVTGRDDERYSSRCKLLCCPKNHPTCFVNDMVDGMGCGGDKVCMRHVCARPGGHPTAPPRTTTTRSTTTTRATTPRRPWRWTGLNRGRRPAAKLL
;
A
#
# COMPACT_ATOMS: atom_id res chain seq x y z
N MET A 1 -10.79 -17.56 -12.81
CA MET A 1 -11.63 -16.83 -11.84
C MET A 1 -12.54 -17.82 -11.12
N SER A 2 -12.04 -18.65 -10.19
CA SER A 2 -12.69 -19.95 -9.93
C SER A 2 -12.73 -20.41 -8.47
N SER A 3 -13.07 -19.55 -7.51
CA SER A 3 -13.27 -20.02 -6.13
C SER A 3 -14.50 -19.48 -5.42
N PHE A 4 -15.20 -18.49 -5.99
CA PHE A 4 -16.45 -17.96 -5.43
C PHE A 4 -17.39 -17.44 -6.52
N ALA A 5 -16.89 -16.60 -7.43
CA ALA A 5 -17.71 -16.10 -8.54
C ALA A 5 -18.23 -17.20 -9.48
N GLY A 6 -17.54 -18.34 -9.55
CA GLY A 6 -17.96 -19.48 -10.38
C GLY A 6 -19.09 -20.32 -9.77
N THR A 7 -19.41 -20.16 -8.49
CA THR A 7 -20.50 -20.89 -7.81
C THR A 7 -21.80 -20.08 -7.73
N LEU A 8 -21.76 -18.82 -8.15
CA LEU A 8 -22.93 -17.93 -8.16
C LEU A 8 -23.75 -18.17 -9.43
N THR A 9 -25.07 -18.13 -9.28
CA THR A 9 -25.99 -18.20 -10.43
C THR A 9 -25.89 -16.93 -11.27
N GLU A 10 -26.24 -17.03 -12.55
CA GLU A 10 -26.21 -15.90 -13.49
C GLU A 10 -27.10 -14.74 -13.01
N GLU A 11 -28.18 -15.04 -12.28
CA GLU A 11 -29.06 -14.07 -11.64
C GLU A 11 -28.32 -13.15 -10.67
N CYS A 12 -27.32 -13.65 -9.94
CA CYS A 12 -26.51 -12.87 -9.02
C CYS A 12 -25.71 -11.77 -9.74
N PHE A 13 -25.28 -12.02 -10.98
CA PHE A 13 -24.56 -11.05 -11.81
C PHE A 13 -25.47 -10.12 -12.61
N LYS A 14 -26.72 -10.53 -12.84
CA LYS A 14 -27.72 -9.77 -13.60
C LYS A 14 -28.46 -8.72 -12.75
N ILE A 15 -28.15 -8.59 -11.46
CA ILE A 15 -28.68 -7.52 -10.60
C ILE A 15 -28.11 -6.18 -11.05
N ALA A 16 -28.86 -5.48 -11.92
CA ALA A 16 -28.60 -4.09 -12.23
C ALA A 16 -29.11 -3.21 -11.09
N SER A 17 -28.28 -2.30 -10.59
CA SER A 17 -28.74 -1.26 -9.67
C SER A 17 -29.87 -0.47 -10.34
N SER A 18 -30.99 -0.26 -9.62
CA SER A 18 -32.06 0.62 -10.07
C SER A 18 -31.61 2.08 -10.24
N LYS A 19 -30.46 2.43 -9.65
CA LYS A 19 -29.79 3.72 -9.84
C LYS A 19 -28.76 3.61 -10.96
N ASN A 20 -28.93 4.44 -11.99
CA ASN A 20 -27.91 4.65 -13.00
C ASN A 20 -26.69 5.33 -12.35
N HIS A 21 -25.66 4.54 -12.07
CA HIS A 21 -24.36 5.08 -11.68
C HIS A 21 -23.60 5.47 -12.96
N THR A 22 -23.35 6.76 -13.13
CA THR A 22 -22.49 7.28 -14.20
C THR A 22 -21.05 6.83 -13.94
N SER A 23 -20.74 5.59 -14.30
CA SER A 23 -19.36 5.12 -14.34
C SER A 23 -18.70 5.84 -15.50
N SER A 24 -17.71 6.69 -15.25
CA SER A 24 -16.90 7.26 -16.32
C SER A 24 -16.43 6.12 -17.23
N LYS A 25 -16.65 6.24 -18.54
CA LYS A 25 -16.18 5.24 -19.51
C LYS A 25 -14.71 4.96 -19.23
N LYS A 26 -14.39 3.74 -18.80
CA LYS A 26 -13.00 3.36 -18.59
C LYS A 26 -12.27 3.54 -19.93
N PRO A 27 -11.15 4.28 -19.98
CA PRO A 27 -10.34 4.35 -21.19
C PRO A 27 -10.01 2.95 -21.67
N LYS A 28 -10.03 2.72 -22.99
CA LYS A 28 -9.42 1.50 -23.54
C LYS A 28 -7.93 1.52 -23.13
N PRO A 29 -7.40 0.44 -22.55
CA PRO A 29 -5.99 0.35 -22.23
C PRO A 29 -5.15 0.69 -23.47
N GLY A 30 -4.20 1.60 -23.31
CA GLY A 30 -3.25 1.97 -24.38
C GLY A 30 -3.75 2.96 -25.43
N THR A 31 -4.97 3.51 -25.36
CA THR A 31 -5.40 4.53 -26.35
C THR A 31 -5.37 5.96 -25.81
N ASN A 32 -5.84 6.19 -24.58
CA ASN A 32 -5.86 7.52 -23.99
C ASN A 32 -5.79 7.45 -22.47
N TRP A 33 -4.64 7.83 -21.91
CA TRP A 33 -4.41 7.83 -20.47
C TRP A 33 -4.81 9.14 -19.77
N ASN A 34 -5.33 10.13 -20.51
CA ASN A 34 -5.89 11.35 -19.94
C ASN A 34 -7.10 11.11 -19.05
N LEU A 35 -7.75 9.96 -19.21
CA LEU A 35 -8.99 9.60 -18.50
C LEU A 35 -8.73 8.97 -17.12
N PHE A 36 -7.45 8.76 -16.74
CA PHE A 36 -7.13 8.26 -15.41
C PHE A 36 -7.14 9.39 -14.38
N PRO A 37 -7.78 9.20 -13.22
CA PRO A 37 -7.88 10.24 -12.20
C PRO A 37 -6.50 10.69 -11.71
N GLY A 38 -5.51 9.79 -11.69
CA GLY A 38 -4.15 10.13 -11.26
C GLY A 38 -3.50 11.27 -12.04
N ARG A 39 -3.93 11.53 -13.29
CA ARG A 39 -3.37 12.62 -14.10
C ARG A 39 -3.73 14.01 -13.58
N THR A 40 -4.95 14.15 -13.05
CA THR A 40 -5.44 15.42 -12.47
C THR A 40 -5.15 15.51 -10.97
N TRP A 41 -4.63 14.44 -10.36
CA TRP A 41 -4.34 14.43 -8.93
C TRP A 41 -3.15 15.31 -8.60
N ASN A 42 -3.40 16.25 -7.68
CA ASN A 42 -2.34 16.99 -7.04
C ASN A 42 -1.54 16.05 -6.12
N LYS A 43 -0.23 15.93 -6.35
CA LYS A 43 0.68 15.05 -5.61
C LYS A 43 0.72 15.32 -4.11
N THR A 44 0.67 16.60 -3.73
CA THR A 44 0.61 17.00 -2.32
C THR A 44 -0.70 16.55 -1.69
N PHE A 45 -1.83 16.77 -2.36
CA PHE A 45 -3.12 16.27 -1.87
C PHE A 45 -3.12 14.74 -1.73
N TYR A 46 -2.55 14.03 -2.69
CA TYR A 46 -2.40 12.57 -2.62
C TYR A 46 -1.59 12.13 -1.39
N CYS A 47 -0.41 12.72 -1.17
CA CYS A 47 0.42 12.43 -0.02
C CYS A 47 -0.27 12.74 1.31
N GLN A 48 -1.03 13.85 1.40
CA GLN A 48 -1.81 14.20 2.59
C GLN A 48 -2.88 13.15 2.91
N LYS A 49 -3.52 12.57 1.88
CA LYS A 49 -4.50 11.49 2.05
C LYS A 49 -3.85 10.16 2.44
N LEU A 50 -2.64 9.87 1.96
CA LEU A 50 -1.90 8.66 2.34
C LEU A 50 -1.35 8.72 3.76
N HIS A 51 -0.97 9.92 4.22
CA HIS A 51 -0.27 10.14 5.48
C HIS A 51 -1.02 11.11 6.40
N PRO A 52 -2.28 10.83 6.75
CA PRO A 52 -3.12 11.75 7.53
C PRO A 52 -2.61 12.00 8.95
N GLN A 53 -1.77 11.11 9.49
CA GLN A 53 -1.16 11.22 10.81
C GLN A 53 -0.05 12.29 10.89
N PHE A 54 0.41 12.79 9.74
CA PHE A 54 1.50 13.77 9.68
C PHE A 54 0.98 15.14 9.25
N LEU A 55 1.51 16.19 9.87
CA LEU A 55 1.15 17.58 9.54
C LEU A 55 2.02 18.13 8.41
N GLY A 56 1.39 18.91 7.52
CA GLY A 56 2.09 19.61 6.45
C GLY A 56 2.80 18.69 5.46
N VAL A 57 2.23 17.52 5.17
CA VAL A 57 2.79 16.60 4.17
C VAL A 57 2.72 17.22 2.78
N THR A 58 3.84 17.15 2.05
CA THR A 58 3.98 17.60 0.67
C THR A 58 4.40 16.42 -0.22
N GLY A 59 3.97 16.44 -1.48
CA GLY A 59 4.38 15.45 -2.48
C GLY A 59 5.39 16.07 -3.42
N ARG A 60 6.58 15.48 -3.53
CA ARG A 60 7.68 15.97 -4.37
C ARG A 60 8.14 14.90 -5.35
N ASP A 61 8.35 15.33 -6.59
CA ASP A 61 9.04 14.55 -7.60
C ASP A 61 10.55 14.51 -7.35
N ASP A 62 11.13 13.35 -7.61
CA ASP A 62 12.57 13.16 -7.62
C ASP A 62 12.88 12.23 -8.79
N GLU A 63 13.83 12.62 -9.64
CA GLU A 63 14.13 11.92 -10.89
C GLU A 63 14.44 10.42 -10.68
N ARG A 64 15.08 10.06 -9.57
CA ARG A 64 15.45 8.68 -9.23
C ARG A 64 14.24 7.85 -8.83
N TYR A 65 13.18 8.49 -8.35
CA TYR A 65 11.95 7.84 -7.87
C TYR A 65 10.83 7.91 -8.92
N SER A 66 10.62 9.07 -9.53
CA SER A 66 9.54 9.32 -10.50
C SER A 66 9.65 8.38 -11.72
N SER A 67 10.86 8.10 -12.21
CA SER A 67 11.09 7.14 -13.30
C SER A 67 10.60 5.72 -12.98
N ARG A 68 10.54 5.36 -11.69
CA ARG A 68 10.05 4.07 -11.17
C ARG A 68 8.61 4.17 -10.65
N CYS A 69 7.90 5.24 -11.01
CA CYS A 69 6.56 5.53 -10.52
C CYS A 69 6.45 5.60 -9.00
N LYS A 70 7.46 6.23 -8.38
CA LYS A 70 7.49 6.49 -6.95
C LYS A 70 7.48 7.99 -6.69
N LEU A 71 6.74 8.41 -5.67
CA LEU A 71 6.62 9.79 -5.20
C LEU A 71 7.18 9.91 -3.79
N LEU A 72 7.89 11.00 -3.51
CA LEU A 72 8.33 11.32 -2.15
C LEU A 72 7.24 12.12 -1.42
N CYS A 73 6.69 11.55 -0.36
CA CYS A 73 5.78 12.23 0.56
C CYS A 73 6.56 12.70 1.79
N CYS A 74 6.75 14.01 1.93
CA CYS A 74 7.61 14.63 2.94
C CYS A 74 6.76 15.44 3.94
N PRO A 75 6.63 14.99 5.20
CA PRO A 75 6.08 15.81 6.27
C PRO A 75 7.00 16.98 6.63
N LYS A 76 6.43 18.10 7.08
CA LYS A 76 7.20 19.32 7.38
C LYS A 76 8.24 19.14 8.49
N ASN A 77 7.91 18.39 9.54
CA ASN A 77 8.73 18.25 10.75
C ASN A 77 9.21 16.81 10.97
N HIS A 78 9.34 16.03 9.90
CA HIS A 78 9.78 14.64 9.97
C HIS A 78 11.14 14.50 9.27
N PRO A 79 12.12 13.79 9.84
CA PRO A 79 13.48 13.73 9.31
C PRO A 79 13.57 13.02 7.96
N THR A 80 12.57 12.19 7.61
CA THR A 80 12.57 11.39 6.39
C THR A 80 11.29 11.58 5.59
N CYS A 81 11.43 11.51 4.26
CA CYS A 81 10.30 11.38 3.35
C CYS A 81 9.94 9.90 3.16
N PHE A 82 8.66 9.63 2.95
CA PHE A 82 8.16 8.31 2.60
C PHE A 82 8.13 8.13 1.09
N VAL A 83 8.57 6.97 0.61
CA VAL A 83 8.50 6.61 -0.79
C VAL A 83 7.17 5.89 -1.02
N ASN A 84 6.29 6.49 -1.81
CA ASN A 84 4.96 5.96 -2.10
C ASN A 84 4.80 5.66 -3.59
N ASP A 85 3.97 4.66 -3.92
CA ASP A 85 3.62 4.37 -5.31
C ASP A 85 2.77 5.50 -5.90
N MET A 86 3.12 5.91 -7.12
CA MET A 86 2.27 6.79 -7.92
C MET A 86 1.10 5.98 -8.48
N VAL A 87 -0.10 6.57 -8.43
CA VAL A 87 -1.30 5.98 -9.03
C VAL A 87 -1.29 6.06 -10.55
N ASP A 88 -2.06 5.19 -11.20
CA ASP A 88 -2.22 5.20 -12.65
C ASP A 88 -2.69 6.58 -13.15
N GLY A 89 -2.03 7.08 -14.21
CA GLY A 89 -2.23 8.41 -14.79
C GLY A 89 -1.37 9.51 -14.20
N MET A 90 -0.75 9.33 -13.03
CA MET A 90 0.08 10.36 -12.40
C MET A 90 1.36 10.64 -13.20
N GLY A 91 1.70 11.92 -13.38
CA GLY A 91 2.88 12.31 -14.15
C GLY A 91 4.19 11.83 -13.52
N CYS A 92 5.10 11.30 -14.33
CA CYS A 92 6.39 10.75 -13.89
C CYS A 92 7.61 11.38 -14.58
N GLY A 93 7.41 12.50 -15.28
CA GLY A 93 8.46 13.32 -15.90
C GLY A 93 8.29 13.50 -17.40
N GLY A 94 8.40 14.75 -17.87
CA GLY A 94 7.97 15.15 -19.22
C GLY A 94 6.48 14.85 -19.42
N ASP A 95 6.10 14.42 -20.62
CA ASP A 95 4.71 14.05 -20.95
C ASP A 95 4.33 12.62 -20.56
N LYS A 96 5.16 11.94 -19.76
CA LYS A 96 4.95 10.54 -19.34
C LYS A 96 4.09 10.44 -18.09
N VAL A 97 3.38 9.33 -17.97
CA VAL A 97 2.55 9.01 -16.80
C VAL A 97 2.79 7.59 -16.31
N CYS A 98 2.47 7.35 -15.05
CA CYS A 98 2.53 6.05 -14.44
C CYS A 98 1.37 5.16 -14.87
N MET A 99 1.68 3.96 -15.31
CA MET A 99 0.69 2.95 -15.66
C MET A 99 1.19 1.59 -15.20
N ARG A 100 0.46 0.94 -14.30
CA ARG A 100 0.83 -0.34 -13.68
C ARG A 100 2.26 -0.30 -13.12
N HIS A 101 2.62 0.80 -12.47
CA HIS A 101 3.95 1.10 -11.90
C HIS A 101 5.09 1.27 -12.92
N VAL A 102 4.78 1.50 -14.19
CA VAL A 102 5.77 1.82 -15.23
C VAL A 102 5.57 3.25 -15.70
N CYS A 103 6.65 4.03 -15.75
CA CYS A 103 6.62 5.38 -16.30
C CYS A 103 6.64 5.30 -17.83
N ALA A 104 5.50 5.58 -18.46
CA ALA A 104 5.32 5.32 -19.88
C ALA A 104 4.76 6.53 -20.63
N ARG A 105 4.96 6.56 -21.95
CA ARG A 105 4.38 7.57 -22.81
C ARG A 105 2.87 7.32 -22.99
N PRO A 106 2.03 8.37 -22.96
CA PRO A 106 0.61 8.26 -23.26
C PRO A 106 0.37 7.46 -24.54
N GLY A 107 -0.48 6.43 -24.45
CA GLY A 107 -0.78 5.55 -25.58
C GLY A 107 0.18 4.37 -25.79
N GLY A 108 1.25 4.27 -24.99
CA GLY A 108 2.01 3.02 -24.90
C GLY A 108 1.18 1.91 -24.23
N HIS A 109 1.61 0.66 -24.28
CA HIS A 109 1.02 -0.39 -23.45
C HIS A 109 2.14 -1.05 -22.63
N PRO A 110 2.50 -0.51 -21.45
CA PRO A 110 3.54 -1.08 -20.65
C PRO A 110 3.08 -2.45 -20.15
N THR A 111 3.88 -3.47 -20.45
CA THR A 111 3.76 -4.76 -19.78
C THR A 111 4.12 -4.52 -18.33
N ALA A 112 3.14 -4.65 -17.43
CA ALA A 112 3.48 -4.54 -16.01
C ALA A 112 4.51 -5.62 -15.67
N PRO A 113 5.47 -5.30 -14.79
CA PRO A 113 6.29 -6.32 -14.18
C PRO A 113 5.38 -7.42 -13.59
N PRO A 114 5.78 -8.70 -13.69
CA PRO A 114 5.04 -9.76 -13.02
C PRO A 114 4.85 -9.38 -11.55
N ARG A 115 3.61 -9.46 -11.08
CA ARG A 115 3.25 -9.15 -9.69
C ARG A 115 4.10 -10.05 -8.79
N THR A 116 5.04 -9.48 -8.03
CA THR A 116 5.71 -10.23 -6.98
C THR A 116 4.63 -10.60 -5.97
N THR A 117 4.27 -11.88 -5.92
CA THR A 117 3.37 -12.39 -4.90
C THR A 117 4.06 -12.14 -3.57
N THR A 118 3.51 -11.28 -2.72
CA THR A 118 3.93 -11.19 -1.32
C THR A 118 3.60 -12.54 -0.70
N THR A 119 4.56 -13.45 -0.67
CA THR A 119 4.46 -14.68 0.09
C THR A 119 4.18 -14.27 1.53
N ARG A 120 3.04 -14.71 2.07
CA ARG A 120 2.74 -14.55 3.49
C ARG A 120 3.91 -15.14 4.26
N SER A 121 4.69 -14.32 4.96
CA SER A 121 5.72 -14.81 5.86
C SER A 121 5.03 -15.64 6.93
N THR A 122 5.08 -16.96 6.78
CA THR A 122 4.72 -17.88 7.84
C THR A 122 5.83 -17.77 8.87
N THR A 123 5.65 -16.91 9.86
CA THR A 123 6.49 -16.92 11.07
C THR A 123 6.23 -18.25 11.76
N THR A 124 7.03 -19.27 11.42
CA THR A 124 7.06 -20.53 12.17
C THR A 124 7.76 -20.24 13.49
N THR A 125 7.00 -19.92 14.52
CA THR A 125 7.49 -19.86 15.89
C THR A 125 7.93 -21.27 16.29
N ARG A 126 9.21 -21.57 16.10
CA ARG A 126 9.81 -22.82 16.56
C ARG A 126 9.77 -22.79 18.08
N ALA A 127 8.85 -23.57 18.67
CA ALA A 127 8.76 -23.75 20.11
C ALA A 127 10.08 -24.37 20.61
N THR A 128 10.93 -23.55 21.20
CA THR A 128 12.16 -24.01 21.86
C THR A 128 11.73 -24.71 23.15
N THR A 129 11.82 -26.03 23.14
CA THR A 129 11.62 -26.88 24.32
C THR A 129 12.63 -26.47 25.40
N PRO A 130 12.22 -26.12 26.63
CA PRO A 130 13.17 -25.77 27.66
C PRO A 130 13.82 -27.05 28.18
N ARG A 131 15.03 -27.34 27.71
CA ARG A 131 15.91 -28.33 28.34
C ARG A 131 16.38 -27.75 29.67
N ARG A 132 15.75 -28.18 30.77
CA ARG A 132 16.35 -28.13 32.13
C ARG A 132 17.73 -28.77 32.05
N PRO A 133 18.76 -28.16 32.65
CA PRO A 133 19.16 -28.55 34.02
C PRO A 133 19.74 -27.34 34.81
N TRP A 134 19.60 -27.16 36.12
CA TRP A 134 20.10 -28.00 37.20
C TRP A 134 19.43 -27.60 38.53
N ARG A 135 19.34 -28.58 39.42
CA ARG A 135 19.06 -28.47 40.85
C ARG A 135 19.90 -27.38 41.53
N TRP A 136 19.24 -26.51 42.28
CA TRP A 136 19.77 -26.03 43.57
C TRP A 136 18.67 -26.19 44.62
N THR A 137 18.91 -27.14 45.52
CA THR A 137 18.22 -27.31 46.79
C THR A 137 18.78 -26.30 47.79
N GLY A 138 17.93 -25.63 48.56
CA GLY A 138 18.32 -25.05 49.85
C GLY A 138 17.70 -23.70 50.20
N LEU A 139 16.66 -23.74 51.04
CA LEU A 139 16.35 -22.81 52.15
C LEU A 139 16.72 -21.32 52.01
N ASN A 140 15.71 -20.42 52.01
CA ASN A 140 15.19 -19.88 53.28
C ASN A 140 13.96 -18.98 53.11
N ARG A 141 13.07 -19.12 54.09
CA ARG A 141 11.86 -18.30 54.32
C ARG A 141 12.26 -16.86 54.68
N GLY A 142 11.54 -15.87 54.14
CA GLY A 142 11.72 -14.47 54.53
C GLY A 142 10.59 -13.57 54.03
N ARG A 143 9.58 -13.41 54.87
CA ARG A 143 8.51 -12.39 54.96
C ARG A 143 8.42 -11.30 53.87
N ARG A 144 7.20 -11.17 53.31
CA ARG A 144 6.66 -9.91 52.75
C ARG A 144 6.71 -8.79 53.81
N PRO A 145 6.87 -7.54 53.38
CA PRO A 145 5.84 -6.57 53.74
C PRO A 145 5.29 -5.80 52.54
N ALA A 146 4.14 -5.20 52.81
CA ALA A 146 3.22 -4.56 51.90
C ALA A 146 3.69 -3.17 51.43
N ALA A 147 2.93 -2.69 50.44
CA ALA A 147 2.92 -1.40 49.78
C ALA A 147 3.38 -0.17 50.60
N LYS A 148 3.91 0.81 49.86
CA LYS A 148 3.51 2.21 50.02
C LYS A 148 3.55 2.93 48.67
N LEU A 149 2.45 3.65 48.41
CA LEU A 149 2.32 4.65 47.36
C LEU A 149 3.40 5.73 47.52
N LEU A 150 3.82 6.29 46.40
CA LEU A 150 3.84 7.73 46.12
C LEU A 150 3.70 7.93 44.60
#